data_AF-A0A4S2UXW0-F1
#
_entry.id   AF-A0A4S2UXW0-F1
#
_cell.length_a   1.000
_cell.length_b   1.000
_cell.length_c   1.000
_cell.angle_alpha   90.00
_cell.angle_beta   90.00
_cell.angle_gamma   90.00
#
_symmetry.space_group_name_H-M   'P 1'
#
loop_
_entity.id
_entity.type
_entity.pdbx_description
1 polymer ?
#
loop_
_entity_poly.entity_id
_entity_poly.type
_entity_poly.pdbx_seq_one_letter_code
_entity_poly.pdbx_strand_id
1 'polypeptide(L)'
;MAGGNRLGAWVAAFGGLTVCLAALTSCAGPSQYYGGTGVHDATAAEVAGGWENVGGTRVMLRKDGTALVERLDGHDFDYEEGWRLSGTGTWLLVDVEGGQVVRLALTARTRVESRAAATAPDASADEPPSTYSWSFYVDRDRDQHEWELFFLYGDPDGGNTYVMTRGTG
;
A
#
# COMPACT_ATOMS: atom_id res chain seq x y z
N MET A 1 50.24 -71.84 23.10
CA MET A 1 49.43 -71.83 24.33
C MET A 1 48.90 -70.41 24.53
N ALA A 2 47.59 -70.30 24.86
CA ALA A 2 46.82 -69.18 25.43
C ALA A 2 47.32 -67.73 25.18
N GLY A 3 46.57 -66.87 24.49
CA GLY A 3 45.37 -66.18 25.03
C GLY A 3 45.80 -64.73 25.36
N GLY A 4 45.46 -63.72 24.55
CA GLY A 4 44.16 -63.05 24.55
C GLY A 4 44.18 -61.89 25.56
N ASN A 5 44.41 -60.65 25.12
CA ASN A 5 44.16 -59.48 25.96
C ASN A 5 43.94 -58.18 25.16
N ARG A 6 42.88 -57.47 25.60
CA ARG A 6 42.68 -56.00 25.61
C ARG A 6 42.10 -55.31 24.36
N LEU A 7 40.77 -55.18 24.43
CA LEU A 7 40.02 -53.92 24.52
C LEU A 7 40.36 -52.81 23.52
N GLY A 8 39.44 -52.62 22.57
CA GLY A 8 38.81 -51.32 22.30
C GLY A 8 39.66 -50.27 21.62
N ALA A 9 39.75 -50.33 20.29
CA ALA A 9 40.07 -49.20 19.44
C ALA A 9 38.81 -48.40 19.07
N TRP A 10 39.04 -47.18 18.55
CA TRP A 10 38.14 -46.25 17.83
C TRP A 10 37.61 -45.09 18.68
N VAL A 11 38.31 -43.95 18.71
CA VAL A 11 38.41 -42.83 17.73
C VAL A 11 37.42 -41.72 18.07
N ALA A 12 37.98 -40.51 18.13
CA ALA A 12 37.36 -39.27 18.52
C ALA A 12 36.53 -38.59 17.41
N ALA A 13 35.73 -37.61 17.85
CA ALA A 13 35.47 -36.30 17.23
C ALA A 13 34.04 -36.00 16.70
N PHE A 14 33.44 -35.01 17.37
CA PHE A 14 32.62 -33.89 16.88
C PHE A 14 31.50 -34.15 15.86
N GLY A 15 30.25 -33.91 16.30
CA GLY A 15 29.09 -33.66 15.43
C GLY A 15 28.28 -32.51 16.02
N GLY A 16 28.25 -31.39 15.29
CA GLY A 16 27.79 -30.08 15.74
C GLY A 16 26.33 -30.00 16.18
N LEU A 17 26.10 -29.23 17.24
CA LEU A 17 24.77 -28.82 17.65
C LEU A 17 24.25 -27.75 16.68
N THR A 18 23.25 -28.13 15.90
CA THR A 18 22.51 -27.31 14.95
C THR A 18 21.99 -26.03 15.59
N VAL A 19 22.48 -24.88 15.13
CA VAL A 19 21.88 -23.57 15.41
C VAL A 19 20.61 -23.47 14.56
N CYS A 20 19.45 -23.63 15.18
CA CYS A 20 18.17 -23.33 14.53
C CYS A 20 18.05 -21.81 14.36
N LEU A 21 18.45 -21.31 13.18
CA LEU A 21 18.17 -19.95 12.75
C LEU A 21 16.68 -19.87 12.41
N ALA A 22 15.87 -19.40 13.36
CA ALA A 22 14.50 -19.00 13.08
C ALA A 22 14.55 -17.72 12.23
N ALA A 23 14.35 -17.86 10.92
CA ALA A 23 14.10 -16.72 10.04
C ALA A 23 12.74 -16.13 10.41
N LEU A 24 12.75 -15.10 11.24
CA LEU A 24 11.63 -14.18 11.40
C LEU A 24 11.49 -13.45 10.05
N THR A 25 10.63 -13.96 9.17
CA THR A 25 10.17 -13.21 8.00
C THR A 25 9.41 -12.00 8.53
N SER A 26 10.02 -10.82 8.42
CA SER A 26 9.46 -9.56 8.88
C SER A 26 8.14 -9.28 8.16
N CYS A 27 7.02 -9.40 8.87
CA CYS A 27 5.79 -8.69 8.54
C CYS A 27 5.96 -7.21 8.90
N ALA A 28 6.89 -6.52 8.24
CA ALA A 28 6.96 -5.08 8.28
C ALA A 28 6.25 -4.61 7.01
N GLY A 29 5.02 -4.09 7.19
CA GLY A 29 4.37 -3.29 6.16
C GLY A 29 5.28 -2.13 5.74
N PRO A 30 5.04 -1.55 4.57
CA PRO A 30 5.87 -0.47 4.03
C PRO A 30 6.04 0.67 5.05
N SER A 31 7.29 0.87 5.50
CA SER A 31 7.69 1.89 6.47
C SER A 31 7.97 3.24 5.82
N GLN A 32 8.28 4.27 6.61
CA GLN A 32 8.62 5.67 6.26
C GLN A 32 9.59 5.90 5.06
N TYR A 33 10.15 4.84 4.50
CA TYR A 33 11.08 4.81 3.37
C TYR A 33 10.56 3.94 2.23
N TYR A 34 9.24 3.90 2.04
CA TYR A 34 8.66 3.03 1.03
C TYR A 34 9.19 3.40 -0.36
N GLY A 35 10.09 2.55 -0.86
CA GLY A 35 10.79 2.74 -2.12
C GLY A 35 9.93 2.44 -3.35
N GLY A 36 8.63 2.27 -3.19
CA GLY A 36 7.70 1.85 -4.23
C GLY A 36 7.60 0.33 -4.41
N THR A 37 6.81 -0.07 -5.38
CA THR A 37 6.43 -1.48 -5.64
C THR A 37 7.41 -2.20 -6.57
N GLY A 38 8.26 -1.45 -7.29
CA GLY A 38 9.09 -1.97 -8.38
C GLY A 38 8.29 -2.41 -9.61
N VAL A 39 6.99 -2.12 -9.68
CA VAL A 39 6.16 -2.35 -10.87
C VAL A 39 6.49 -1.29 -11.92
N HIS A 40 6.84 -1.71 -13.14
CA HIS A 40 7.15 -0.80 -14.26
C HIS A 40 6.41 -1.17 -15.56
N ASP A 41 5.58 -2.20 -15.52
CA ASP A 41 4.97 -2.80 -16.70
C ASP A 41 3.45 -2.58 -16.81
N ALA A 42 2.86 -1.82 -15.89
CA ALA A 42 1.47 -1.41 -16.02
C ALA A 42 1.31 -0.41 -17.16
N THR A 43 0.21 -0.54 -17.91
CA THR A 43 -0.19 0.43 -18.91
C THR A 43 -1.32 1.32 -18.39
N ALA A 44 -1.42 2.55 -18.91
CA ALA A 44 -2.54 3.43 -18.57
C ALA A 44 -3.91 2.79 -18.95
N ALA A 45 -3.95 1.96 -20.00
CA ALA A 45 -5.16 1.26 -20.39
C ALA A 45 -5.59 0.20 -19.38
N GLU A 46 -4.64 -0.50 -18.77
CA GLU A 46 -4.92 -1.43 -17.68
C GLU A 46 -5.36 -0.66 -16.44
N VAL A 47 -4.66 0.38 -16.04
CA VAL A 47 -4.97 1.17 -14.83
C VAL A 47 -6.31 1.91 -14.93
N ALA A 48 -6.72 2.31 -16.13
CA ALA A 48 -8.04 2.92 -16.34
C ALA A 48 -9.17 1.97 -15.88
N GLY A 49 -10.24 2.54 -15.33
CA GLY A 49 -11.39 1.82 -14.80
C GLY A 49 -11.85 2.33 -13.44
N GLY A 50 -12.80 1.59 -12.86
CA GLY A 50 -13.32 1.83 -11.52
C GLY A 50 -12.45 1.19 -10.45
N TRP A 51 -12.26 1.91 -9.34
CA TRP A 51 -11.49 1.53 -8.17
C TRP A 51 -12.30 1.80 -6.92
N GLU A 52 -12.30 0.86 -5.98
CA GLU A 52 -13.05 0.98 -4.73
C GLU A 52 -12.22 0.58 -3.52
N ASN A 53 -12.45 1.25 -2.39
CA ASN A 53 -11.92 0.84 -1.09
C ASN A 53 -13.07 0.39 -0.18
N VAL A 54 -12.77 -0.47 0.80
CA VAL A 54 -13.72 -1.00 1.80
C VAL A 54 -14.48 0.10 2.58
N GLY A 55 -13.93 1.30 2.68
CA GLY A 55 -14.56 2.48 3.26
C GLY A 55 -15.59 3.18 2.36
N GLY A 56 -15.96 2.58 1.21
CA GLY A 56 -16.96 3.12 0.29
C GLY A 56 -16.47 4.27 -0.59
N THR A 57 -15.16 4.40 -0.76
CA THR A 57 -14.54 5.31 -1.74
C THR A 57 -14.65 4.73 -3.12
N ARG A 58 -14.88 5.59 -4.12
CA ARG A 58 -14.92 5.19 -5.53
C ARG A 58 -14.11 6.17 -6.36
N VAL A 59 -13.24 5.65 -7.21
CA VAL A 59 -12.46 6.44 -8.17
C VAL A 59 -12.64 5.82 -9.55
N MET A 60 -13.12 6.62 -10.50
CA MET A 60 -13.18 6.23 -11.91
C MET A 60 -12.09 6.95 -12.67
N LEU A 61 -11.07 6.20 -13.12
CA LEU A 61 -9.99 6.70 -13.96
C LEU A 61 -10.35 6.44 -15.43
N ARG A 62 -10.75 7.49 -16.16
CA ARG A 62 -11.16 7.35 -17.57
C ARG A 62 -9.94 7.31 -18.49
N LYS A 63 -10.06 6.59 -19.62
CA LYS A 63 -9.00 6.45 -20.62
C LYS A 63 -8.53 7.77 -21.25
N ASP A 64 -9.34 8.82 -21.17
CA ASP A 64 -9.02 10.16 -21.65
C ASP A 64 -8.18 11.00 -20.66
N GLY A 65 -7.80 10.43 -19.51
CA GLY A 65 -7.07 11.12 -18.46
C GLY A 65 -7.94 11.92 -17.50
N THR A 66 -9.27 11.88 -17.62
CA THR A 66 -10.18 12.48 -16.62
C THR A 66 -10.52 11.50 -15.50
N ALA A 67 -10.92 12.02 -14.35
CA ALA A 67 -11.31 11.21 -13.21
C ALA A 67 -12.63 11.69 -12.58
N LEU A 68 -13.40 10.75 -12.04
CA LEU A 68 -14.41 11.02 -11.01
C LEU A 68 -13.95 10.46 -9.68
N VAL A 69 -14.16 11.24 -8.63
CA VAL A 69 -13.77 10.91 -7.26
C VAL A 69 -15.00 10.98 -6.38
N GLU A 70 -15.24 9.95 -5.59
CA GLU A 70 -16.29 9.89 -4.59
C GLU A 70 -15.69 9.45 -3.26
N ARG A 71 -15.86 10.30 -2.24
CA ARG A 71 -15.54 10.02 -0.84
C ARG A 71 -14.06 9.67 -0.57
N LEU A 72 -13.13 10.13 -1.39
CA LEU A 72 -11.70 9.82 -1.25
C LEU A 72 -11.09 10.61 -0.08
N ASP A 73 -10.48 9.87 0.86
CA ASP A 73 -9.79 10.42 2.03
C ASP A 73 -8.47 11.10 1.64
N GLY A 74 -7.95 12.00 2.49
CA GLY A 74 -6.59 12.54 2.35
C GLY A 74 -5.52 11.46 2.42
N HIS A 75 -4.36 11.71 1.80
CA HIS A 75 -3.20 10.82 1.90
C HIS A 75 -2.24 11.28 3.02
N ASP A 76 -1.30 10.44 3.42
CA ASP A 76 -0.35 10.73 4.51
C ASP A 76 -1.08 11.21 5.79
N PHE A 77 -0.61 12.30 6.40
CA PHE A 77 -1.20 12.87 7.62
C PHE A 77 -2.59 13.48 7.39
N ASP A 78 -2.91 13.90 6.16
CA ASP A 78 -4.21 14.50 5.84
C ASP A 78 -5.35 13.49 5.99
N TYR A 79 -5.05 12.19 6.03
CA TYR A 79 -6.04 11.18 6.37
C TYR A 79 -6.67 11.46 7.74
N GLU A 80 -5.89 11.88 8.74
CA GLU A 80 -6.36 12.12 10.11
C GLU A 80 -7.29 13.32 10.24
N GLU A 81 -7.23 14.26 9.29
CA GLU A 81 -8.18 15.38 9.19
C GLU A 81 -9.63 14.92 8.95
N GLY A 82 -9.81 13.66 8.55
CA GLY A 82 -11.11 13.00 8.55
C GLY A 82 -12.09 13.49 7.49
N TRP A 83 -11.69 14.42 6.63
CA TRP A 83 -12.48 14.82 5.48
C TRP A 83 -12.35 13.82 4.33
N ARG A 84 -13.37 13.83 3.47
CA ARG A 84 -13.49 13.03 2.26
C ARG A 84 -13.97 13.90 1.11
N LEU A 85 -13.24 13.88 0.01
CA LEU A 85 -13.52 14.72 -1.15
C LEU A 85 -14.24 13.94 -2.23
N SER A 86 -15.18 14.61 -2.90
CA SER A 86 -15.75 14.14 -4.16
C SER A 86 -15.69 15.24 -5.21
N GLY A 87 -15.63 14.85 -6.48
CA GLY A 87 -15.63 15.77 -7.61
C GLY A 87 -14.99 15.21 -8.87
N THR A 88 -14.52 16.10 -9.72
CA THR A 88 -13.85 15.76 -10.98
C THR A 88 -12.37 16.09 -10.92
N GLY A 89 -11.58 15.32 -11.64
CA GLY A 89 -10.15 15.50 -11.69
C GLY A 89 -9.51 15.06 -13.00
N THR A 90 -8.20 15.05 -13.00
CA THR A 90 -7.36 14.47 -14.06
C THR A 90 -6.40 13.47 -13.45
N TRP A 91 -5.99 12.48 -14.22
CA TRP A 91 -5.03 11.50 -13.78
C TRP A 91 -4.05 11.13 -14.89
N LEU A 92 -2.91 10.59 -14.47
CA LEU A 92 -1.90 10.04 -15.35
C LEU A 92 -1.09 8.95 -14.62
N LEU A 93 -0.56 8.01 -15.38
CA LEU A 93 0.38 6.99 -14.91
C LEU A 93 1.81 7.52 -15.14
N VAL A 94 2.62 7.58 -14.09
CA VAL A 94 4.03 7.96 -14.16
C VAL A 94 4.88 6.77 -13.80
N ASP A 95 5.98 6.59 -14.54
CA ASP A 95 7.05 5.69 -14.15
C ASP A 95 8.13 6.47 -13.38
N VAL A 96 8.40 6.08 -12.14
CA VAL A 96 9.46 6.66 -11.29
C VAL A 96 10.43 5.58 -10.83
N GLU A 97 11.59 5.96 -10.28
CA GLU A 97 12.64 5.01 -9.88
C GLU A 97 12.15 3.85 -9.03
N GLY A 98 11.18 4.10 -8.14
CA GLY A 98 10.61 3.10 -7.23
C GLY A 98 9.49 2.22 -7.81
N GLY A 99 9.05 2.47 -9.03
CA GLY A 99 7.88 1.85 -9.63
C GLY A 99 6.86 2.87 -10.13
N GLN A 100 5.81 2.38 -10.76
CA GLN A 100 4.78 3.20 -11.36
C GLN A 100 3.79 3.71 -10.32
N VAL A 101 3.36 4.96 -10.53
CA VAL A 101 2.38 5.66 -9.68
C VAL A 101 1.29 6.31 -10.51
N VAL A 102 0.06 6.25 -10.02
CA VAL A 102 -1.05 7.06 -10.51
C VAL A 102 -1.04 8.40 -9.80
N ARG A 103 -0.86 9.48 -10.54
CA ARG A 103 -1.06 10.84 -10.03
C ARG A 103 -2.47 11.28 -10.37
N LEU A 104 -3.28 11.49 -9.34
CA LEU A 104 -4.66 11.97 -9.46
C LEU A 104 -4.73 13.38 -8.88
N ALA A 105 -5.27 14.34 -9.64
CA ALA A 105 -5.51 15.69 -9.18
C ALA A 105 -7.01 16.02 -9.25
N LEU A 106 -7.61 16.36 -8.11
CA LEU A 106 -8.97 16.92 -8.04
C LEU A 106 -8.92 18.38 -8.53
N THR A 107 -9.61 18.66 -9.63
CA THR A 107 -9.64 19.97 -10.25
C THR A 107 -10.91 20.75 -9.90
N ALA A 108 -12.00 20.06 -9.59
CA ALA A 108 -13.23 20.68 -9.11
C ALA A 108 -13.90 19.79 -8.05
N ARG A 109 -13.87 20.25 -6.79
CA ARG A 109 -14.59 19.65 -5.68
C ARG A 109 -16.09 19.92 -5.79
N THR A 110 -16.89 18.88 -5.64
CA THR A 110 -18.37 18.97 -5.62
C THR A 110 -18.96 18.64 -4.26
N ARG A 111 -18.25 17.87 -3.41
CA ARG A 111 -18.72 17.49 -2.08
C ARG A 111 -17.56 17.29 -1.11
N VAL A 112 -17.83 17.62 0.15
CA VAL A 112 -17.02 17.27 1.32
C VAL A 112 -17.88 16.44 2.25
N GLU A 113 -17.33 15.36 2.78
CA GLU A 113 -17.95 14.56 3.83
C GLU A 113 -16.96 14.33 4.97
N SER A 114 -17.46 14.10 6.18
CA SER A 114 -16.63 13.66 7.31
C SER A 114 -16.68 12.13 7.41
N ARG A 115 -15.53 11.51 7.67
CA ARG A 115 -15.43 10.07 7.97
C ARG A 115 -16.00 9.82 9.37
N ALA A 116 -16.89 8.84 9.48
CA ALA A 116 -17.70 8.59 10.69
C ALA A 116 -16.89 8.22 11.96
N ALA A 117 -15.61 7.90 11.83
CA ALA A 117 -14.70 7.57 12.94
C ALA A 117 -13.70 8.69 13.28
N ALA A 118 -13.77 9.85 12.62
CA ALA A 118 -13.00 11.01 13.05
C ALA A 118 -13.52 11.44 14.43
N THR A 119 -12.67 11.38 15.46
CA THR A 119 -12.94 11.99 16.75
C THR A 119 -13.40 13.43 16.50
N ALA A 120 -14.40 13.91 17.26
CA ALA A 120 -15.07 15.18 17.02
C ALA A 120 -14.08 16.26 16.55
N PRO A 121 -14.36 16.97 15.45
CA PRO A 121 -13.43 17.93 14.91
C PRO A 121 -13.07 18.91 16.02
N ASP A 122 -11.78 19.04 16.31
CA ASP A 122 -11.31 20.18 17.08
C ASP A 122 -11.89 21.42 16.40
N ALA A 123 -12.31 22.41 17.19
CA ALA A 123 -12.94 23.63 16.69
C ALA A 123 -12.03 24.46 15.75
N SER A 124 -10.84 23.94 15.43
CA SER A 124 -9.80 24.50 14.56
C SER A 124 -9.51 23.63 13.33
N ALA A 125 -10.31 22.60 13.03
CA ALA A 125 -10.12 21.80 11.82
C ALA A 125 -10.16 22.73 10.59
N ASP A 126 -9.04 22.78 9.86
CA ASP A 126 -8.91 23.62 8.68
C ASP A 126 -9.98 23.23 7.65
N GLU A 127 -10.45 24.23 6.87
CA GLU A 127 -11.40 23.94 5.80
C GLU A 127 -10.75 22.93 4.83
N PRO A 128 -11.41 21.81 4.50
CA PRO A 128 -10.87 20.88 3.52
C PRO A 128 -10.55 21.60 2.21
N PRO A 129 -9.54 21.15 1.46
CA PRO A 129 -9.07 21.87 0.30
C PRO A 129 -10.06 21.78 -0.87
N SER A 130 -10.10 22.81 -1.72
CA SER A 130 -10.93 22.84 -2.93
C SER A 130 -10.29 22.11 -4.12
N THR A 131 -8.97 21.94 -4.09
CA THR A 131 -8.14 21.14 -5.00
C THR A 131 -7.20 20.27 -4.19
N TYR A 132 -6.96 19.04 -4.61
CA TYR A 132 -6.08 18.12 -3.88
C TYR A 132 -5.48 17.10 -4.83
N SER A 133 -4.32 16.53 -4.48
CA SER A 133 -3.66 15.53 -5.31
C SER A 133 -3.30 14.30 -4.50
N TRP A 134 -3.43 13.13 -5.12
CA TRP A 134 -3.01 11.84 -4.56
C TRP A 134 -1.97 11.22 -5.47
N SER A 135 -1.03 10.49 -4.86
CA SER A 135 -0.14 9.57 -5.56
C SER A 135 -0.44 8.17 -5.08
N PHE A 136 -0.95 7.31 -5.97
CA PHE A 136 -1.17 5.91 -5.67
C PHE A 136 -0.04 5.09 -6.26
N TYR A 137 0.57 4.23 -5.46
CA TYR A 137 1.42 3.16 -5.94
C TYR A 137 0.58 2.16 -6.73
N VAL A 138 1.13 1.68 -7.84
CA VAL A 138 0.55 0.59 -8.62
C VAL A 138 1.23 -0.70 -8.19
N ASP A 139 0.44 -1.67 -7.74
CA ASP A 139 0.94 -2.99 -7.35
C ASP A 139 0.08 -4.10 -7.95
N ARG A 140 0.58 -5.34 -7.84
CA ARG A 140 -0.21 -6.54 -8.10
C ARG A 140 -0.42 -7.28 -6.79
N ASP A 141 -1.67 -7.63 -6.52
CA ASP A 141 -1.98 -8.59 -5.47
C ASP A 141 -1.16 -9.88 -5.71
N ARG A 142 -0.51 -10.38 -4.66
CA ARG A 142 0.44 -11.49 -4.82
C ARG A 142 -0.24 -12.82 -5.09
N ASP A 143 -1.50 -12.97 -4.68
CA ASP A 143 -2.23 -14.23 -4.77
C ASP A 143 -3.01 -14.31 -6.08
N GLN A 144 -3.63 -13.21 -6.50
CA GLN A 144 -4.52 -13.12 -7.67
C GLN A 144 -3.88 -12.45 -8.88
N HIS A 145 -2.72 -11.80 -8.71
CA HIS A 145 -2.04 -11.01 -9.74
C HIS A 145 -2.92 -9.89 -10.33
N GLU A 146 -3.94 -9.45 -9.59
CA GLU A 146 -4.80 -8.34 -9.98
C GLU A 146 -4.16 -7.01 -9.62
N TRP A 147 -4.42 -5.99 -10.44
CA TRP A 147 -3.93 -4.64 -10.18
C TRP A 147 -4.61 -4.03 -8.96
N GLU A 148 -3.80 -3.43 -8.09
CA GLU A 148 -4.24 -2.64 -6.94
C GLU A 148 -3.62 -1.25 -6.99
N LEU A 149 -4.35 -0.28 -6.43
CA LEU A 149 -3.85 1.07 -6.18
C LEU A 149 -3.83 1.32 -4.69
N PHE A 150 -2.74 1.87 -4.16
CA PHE A 150 -2.74 2.26 -2.76
C PHE A 150 -1.86 3.47 -2.44
N PHE A 151 -2.11 4.11 -1.31
CA PHE A 151 -1.20 5.07 -0.70
C PHE A 151 -1.01 4.76 0.79
N LEU A 152 -0.01 5.37 1.41
CA LEU A 152 0.23 5.28 2.85
C LEU A 152 -0.49 6.42 3.57
N TYR A 153 -0.95 6.17 4.79
CA TYR A 153 -1.62 7.20 5.58
C TYR A 153 -1.31 7.12 7.07
N GLY A 154 -1.55 8.25 7.75
CA GLY A 154 -1.28 8.42 9.17
C GLY A 154 0.21 8.45 9.48
N ASP A 155 0.57 8.00 10.68
CA ASP A 155 1.97 7.89 11.09
C ASP A 155 2.72 6.91 10.17
N PRO A 156 3.78 7.35 9.48
CA PRO A 156 4.47 6.51 8.51
C PRO A 156 5.27 5.37 9.18
N ASP A 157 5.45 5.36 10.51
CA ASP A 157 5.94 4.17 11.25
C ASP A 157 4.85 3.11 11.44
N GLY A 158 3.58 3.48 11.31
CA GLY A 158 2.45 2.55 11.41
C GLY A 158 2.26 1.68 10.18
N GLY A 159 2.75 2.12 9.02
CA GLY A 159 2.67 1.38 7.75
C GLY A 159 1.23 1.12 7.27
N ASN A 160 0.28 1.99 7.63
CA ASN A 160 -1.11 1.83 7.22
C ASN A 160 -1.27 2.10 5.72
N THR A 161 -1.97 1.21 5.02
CA THR A 161 -2.19 1.30 3.58
C THR A 161 -3.67 1.52 3.24
N TYR A 162 -3.91 2.47 2.36
CA TYR A 162 -5.21 2.72 1.77
C TYR A 162 -5.33 1.96 0.45
N VAL A 163 -5.83 0.73 0.50
CA VAL A 163 -5.88 -0.14 -0.70
C VAL A 163 -7.19 0.04 -1.45
N MET A 164 -7.10 0.24 -2.77
CA MET A 164 -8.22 0.23 -3.70
C MET A 164 -8.06 -0.92 -4.69
N THR A 165 -9.12 -1.70 -4.84
CA THR A 165 -9.19 -2.82 -5.79
C THR A 165 -10.17 -2.47 -6.90
N ARG A 166 -10.30 -3.34 -7.90
CA ARG A 166 -11.23 -3.10 -9.01
C ARG A 166 -12.66 -2.99 -8.53
N GLY A 167 -13.29 -1.88 -8.88
CA GLY A 167 -14.72 -1.70 -8.66
C GLY A 167 -15.52 -2.59 -9.60
N THR A 168 -16.57 -3.23 -9.07
CA THR A 168 -17.59 -3.85 -9.90
C THR A 168 -18.35 -2.74 -10.61
N GLY A 169 -18.15 -2.61 -11.93
CA GLY A 169 -18.70 -1.53 -12.74
C GLY A 169 -20.23 -1.42 -12.73
#